data_AF-A0A8H4KZ52-F1
#
_entry.id   AF-A0A8H4KZ52-F1
#
_cell.length_a   1.000
_cell.length_b   1.000
_cell.length_c   1.000
_cell.angle_alpha   90.00
_cell.angle_beta   90.00
_cell.angle_gamma   90.00
#
_symmetry.space_group_name_H-M   'P 1'
#
loop_
_entity.id
_entity.type
_entity.pdbx_description
1 polymer ?
#
loop_
_entity_poly.entity_id
_entity_poly.type
_entity_poly.pdbx_seq_one_letter_code
_entity_poly.pdbx_strand_id
1 'polypeptide(L)'
;MASANGREMDSLAGAQGVWPDQPASLELLPPEILLPIVTNLPGLDTLWNLMRASSQVWRVFDSHALAIVEGILSGPNSILAPNIRQLVRGVILARSGALPFRNLEEYHLRFMRGQAPWTRRGQVFISLGPETLSNPNVSVTALRSTVAAAYQLSALSQACLASALARLRDPSFKPMHALDPMPLYTYEYGPDEKVKKVFVPAWDREFVGTPVKVVDAGQPSWVEEMRALRAMWFIQLAGE
;
A
#
# COMPACT_ATOMS: atom_id res chain seq x y z
N MET A 1 59.81 35.55 -55.62
CA MET A 1 59.40 34.27 -55.01
C MET A 1 58.69 34.55 -53.69
N ALA A 2 57.88 33.59 -53.23
CA ALA A 2 57.22 33.40 -51.92
C ALA A 2 57.88 34.00 -50.65
N SER A 3 57.24 34.08 -49.45
CA SER A 3 55.84 34.02 -48.93
C SER A 3 55.96 33.92 -47.37
N ALA A 4 55.09 34.34 -46.45
CA ALA A 4 53.82 35.10 -46.37
C ALA A 4 53.93 36.02 -45.10
N ASN A 5 53.16 37.09 -44.85
CA ASN A 5 51.71 37.37 -44.84
C ASN A 5 50.94 36.76 -43.63
N GLY A 6 50.32 37.63 -42.81
CA GLY A 6 49.68 37.31 -41.52
C GLY A 6 50.12 38.33 -40.43
N ARG A 7 49.51 39.51 -40.26
CA ARG A 7 48.09 39.88 -40.21
C ARG A 7 47.40 39.44 -38.91
N GLU A 8 47.75 40.12 -37.81
CA GLU A 8 46.86 40.23 -36.65
C GLU A 8 45.56 40.93 -37.08
N MET A 9 44.42 40.32 -36.80
CA MET A 9 43.12 40.98 -36.85
C MET A 9 42.10 40.19 -36.02
N ASP A 10 41.44 40.90 -35.10
CA ASP A 10 40.17 40.61 -34.43
C ASP A 10 39.75 39.14 -34.18
N SER A 11 39.75 38.75 -32.91
CA SER A 11 38.90 37.64 -32.42
C SER A 11 38.13 38.06 -31.17
N LEU A 12 36.88 38.46 -31.38
CA LEU A 12 35.90 38.68 -30.32
C LEU A 12 35.48 37.33 -29.72
N ALA A 13 35.83 37.09 -28.46
CA ALA A 13 35.42 35.89 -27.71
C ALA A 13 34.88 36.29 -26.31
N GLY A 14 33.92 37.22 -26.28
CA GLY A 14 33.21 37.60 -25.06
C GLY A 14 32.23 36.51 -24.59
N ALA A 15 31.89 36.56 -23.30
CA ALA A 15 30.84 35.74 -22.68
C ALA A 15 30.97 34.21 -22.84
N GLN A 16 31.93 33.61 -22.14
CA GLN A 16 31.67 32.29 -21.58
C GLN A 16 30.49 32.41 -20.61
N GLY A 17 29.31 32.00 -21.06
CA GLY A 17 28.10 31.95 -20.25
C GLY A 17 28.22 30.86 -19.19
N VAL A 18 28.80 31.20 -18.03
CA VAL A 18 28.77 30.36 -16.84
C VAL A 18 27.33 30.33 -16.33
N TRP A 19 26.54 29.41 -16.88
CA TRP A 19 25.37 28.90 -16.19
C TRP A 19 25.86 28.35 -14.85
N PRO A 20 25.32 28.80 -13.70
CA PRO A 20 25.60 28.12 -12.46
C PRO A 20 25.02 26.71 -12.58
N ASP A 21 25.84 25.67 -12.34
CA ASP A 21 25.40 24.27 -12.18
C ASP A 21 24.61 24.14 -10.87
N GLN A 22 23.47 24.81 -10.80
CA GLN A 22 22.56 24.78 -9.68
C GLN A 22 21.84 23.42 -9.71
N PRO A 23 22.05 22.55 -8.71
CA PRO A 23 21.57 21.18 -8.77
C PRO A 23 20.04 21.14 -8.91
N ALA A 24 19.56 20.34 -9.87
CA ALA A 24 18.15 20.25 -10.19
C ALA A 24 17.32 19.93 -8.94
N SER A 25 16.46 20.87 -8.54
CA SER A 25 15.73 20.83 -7.28
C SER A 25 14.23 20.90 -7.51
N LEU A 26 13.47 20.05 -6.82
CA LEU A 26 12.02 20.04 -6.86
C LEU A 26 11.41 21.37 -6.39
N GLU A 27 12.11 22.11 -5.52
CA GLU A 27 11.64 23.43 -5.05
C GLU A 27 11.66 24.52 -6.16
N LEU A 28 12.41 24.29 -7.24
CA LEU A 28 12.54 25.18 -8.40
C LEU A 28 11.66 24.76 -9.59
N LEU A 29 11.04 23.58 -9.54
CA LEU A 29 10.16 23.12 -10.61
C LEU A 29 8.77 23.78 -10.51
N PRO A 30 8.18 24.20 -11.65
CA PRO A 30 6.85 24.80 -11.64
C PRO A 30 5.75 23.73 -11.41
N PRO A 31 4.58 24.12 -10.85
CA PRO A 31 3.50 23.19 -10.50
C PRO A 31 3.06 22.26 -11.64
N GLU A 32 3.09 22.75 -12.88
CA GLU A 32 2.69 22.05 -14.11
C GLU A 32 3.62 20.88 -14.46
N ILE A 33 4.85 20.90 -13.95
CA ILE A 33 5.85 19.81 -14.10
C ILE A 33 5.86 18.92 -12.85
N LEU A 34 5.70 19.51 -11.66
CA LEU A 34 5.58 18.74 -10.41
C LEU A 34 4.34 17.86 -10.39
N LEU A 35 3.17 18.35 -10.84
CA LEU A 35 1.92 17.60 -10.77
C LEU A 35 1.99 16.26 -11.55
N PRO A 36 2.45 16.20 -12.82
CA PRO A 36 2.69 14.93 -13.50
C PRO A 36 3.66 13.99 -12.79
N ILE A 37 4.77 14.50 -12.23
CA ILE A 37 5.76 13.69 -11.51
C ILE A 37 5.13 13.06 -10.26
N VAL A 38 4.48 13.89 -9.44
CA VAL A 38 3.86 13.49 -8.17
C VAL A 38 2.67 12.54 -8.39
N THR A 39 1.91 12.73 -9.46
CA THR A 39 0.76 11.88 -9.85
C THR A 39 1.19 10.49 -10.35
N ASN A 40 2.44 10.34 -10.82
CA ASN A 40 2.98 9.08 -11.34
C ASN A 40 3.88 8.33 -10.34
N LEU A 41 3.87 8.69 -9.06
CA LEU A 41 4.62 7.98 -8.02
C LEU A 41 4.10 6.53 -7.82
N PRO A 42 4.98 5.60 -7.38
CA PRO A 42 4.61 4.18 -7.25
C PRO A 42 3.64 3.89 -6.10
N GLY A 43 3.62 4.72 -5.05
CA GLY A 43 2.85 4.49 -3.83
C GLY A 43 2.66 5.74 -2.97
N LEU A 44 1.62 5.73 -2.12
CA LEU A 44 1.27 6.87 -1.26
C LEU A 44 2.25 7.08 -0.10
N ASP A 45 2.98 6.05 0.29
CA ASP A 45 4.11 6.13 1.24
C ASP A 45 5.30 6.91 0.66
N THR A 46 5.57 6.70 -0.63
CA THR A 46 6.55 7.47 -1.41
C THR A 46 6.13 8.95 -1.51
N LEU A 47 4.84 9.20 -1.81
CA LEU A 47 4.27 10.55 -1.79
C LEU A 47 4.44 11.24 -0.42
N TRP A 48 4.16 10.55 0.69
CA TRP A 48 4.31 11.13 2.03
C TRP A 48 5.75 11.56 2.33
N ASN A 49 6.73 10.73 1.96
CA ASN A 49 8.15 11.08 2.10
C ASN A 49 8.52 12.28 1.22
N LEU A 50 7.99 12.35 -0.01
CA LEU A 50 8.26 13.45 -0.94
C LEU A 50 7.64 14.77 -0.46
N MET A 51 6.39 14.74 0.01
CA MET A 51 5.72 15.90 0.64
C MET A 51 6.47 16.40 1.87
N ARG A 52 7.01 15.50 2.70
CA ARG A 52 7.84 15.88 3.85
C ARG A 52 9.20 16.46 3.47
N ALA A 53 9.71 16.16 2.28
CA ALA A 53 11.01 16.61 1.80
C ALA A 53 10.93 17.89 0.93
N SER A 54 9.77 18.21 0.35
CA SER A 54 9.58 19.31 -0.60
C SER A 54 8.34 20.16 -0.25
N SER A 55 8.55 21.46 -0.03
CA SER A 55 7.47 22.39 0.29
C SER A 55 6.59 22.68 -0.92
N GLN A 56 7.16 22.64 -2.13
CA GLN A 56 6.37 22.77 -3.36
C GLN A 56 5.52 21.53 -3.61
N VAL A 57 6.03 20.31 -3.38
CA VAL A 57 5.22 19.08 -3.51
C VAL A 57 4.06 19.08 -2.50
N TRP A 58 4.26 19.57 -1.28
CA TRP A 58 3.17 19.74 -0.31
C TRP A 58 2.09 20.72 -0.83
N ARG A 59 2.48 21.87 -1.40
CA ARG A 59 1.54 22.85 -1.99
C ARG A 59 0.79 22.28 -3.20
N VAL A 60 1.50 21.59 -4.09
CA VAL A 60 0.92 20.94 -5.28
C VAL A 60 -0.07 19.85 -4.85
N PHE A 61 0.23 19.09 -3.80
CA PHE A 61 -0.71 18.17 -3.17
C PHE A 61 -1.94 18.88 -2.62
N ASP A 62 -1.78 19.91 -1.79
CA ASP A 62 -2.92 20.58 -1.14
C ASP A 62 -3.92 21.18 -2.15
N SER A 63 -3.47 21.58 -3.35
CA SER A 63 -4.33 22.02 -4.46
C SER A 63 -4.90 20.90 -5.35
N HIS A 64 -4.26 19.73 -5.43
CA HIS A 64 -4.60 18.66 -6.40
C HIS A 64 -4.76 17.26 -5.76
N ALA A 65 -4.96 17.18 -4.45
CA ALA A 65 -4.85 15.96 -3.65
C ALA A 65 -5.62 14.77 -4.23
N LEU A 66 -6.85 14.97 -4.69
CA LEU A 66 -7.68 13.91 -5.26
C LEU A 66 -7.08 13.36 -6.56
N ALA A 67 -6.65 14.22 -7.47
CA ALA A 67 -6.05 13.82 -8.75
C ALA A 67 -4.71 13.09 -8.54
N ILE A 68 -3.90 13.53 -7.58
CA ILE A 68 -2.64 12.88 -7.20
C ILE A 68 -2.88 11.51 -6.59
N VAL A 69 -3.78 11.41 -5.61
CA VAL A 69 -4.08 10.12 -4.94
C VAL A 69 -4.70 9.13 -5.91
N GLU A 70 -5.66 9.53 -6.74
CA GLU A 70 -6.22 8.65 -7.76
C GLU A 70 -5.23 8.32 -8.89
N GLY A 71 -4.32 9.23 -9.25
CA GLY A 71 -3.23 8.92 -10.18
C GLY A 71 -2.29 7.83 -9.64
N ILE A 72 -1.90 7.92 -8.37
CA ILE A 72 -1.05 6.91 -7.72
C ILE A 72 -1.81 5.60 -7.48
N LEU A 73 -3.12 5.62 -7.23
CA LEU A 73 -3.94 4.41 -7.06
C LEU A 73 -4.30 3.74 -8.40
N SER A 74 -4.58 4.50 -9.45
CA SER A 74 -5.10 3.99 -10.73
C SER A 74 -4.06 3.91 -11.84
N GLY A 75 -2.93 4.61 -11.69
CA GLY A 75 -1.88 4.72 -12.70
C GLY A 75 -1.05 3.44 -12.92
N PRO A 76 -0.27 3.39 -14.02
CA PRO A 76 0.49 2.21 -14.41
C PRO A 76 1.63 1.87 -13.46
N ASN A 77 2.20 2.87 -12.77
CA ASN A 77 3.33 2.71 -11.85
C ASN A 77 2.90 2.18 -10.46
N SER A 78 1.60 2.06 -10.20
CA SER A 78 1.05 1.76 -8.88
C SER A 78 1.41 0.34 -8.41
N ILE A 79 2.26 0.23 -7.39
CA ILE A 79 2.75 -1.07 -6.87
C ILE A 79 1.71 -1.83 -6.04
N LEU A 80 0.60 -1.17 -5.68
CA LEU A 80 -0.45 -1.73 -4.84
C LEU A 80 -1.30 -2.74 -5.62
N ALA A 81 -1.61 -3.88 -5.01
CA ALA A 81 -2.55 -4.85 -5.59
C ALA A 81 -3.98 -4.26 -5.69
N PRO A 82 -4.82 -4.66 -6.67
CA PRO A 82 -6.13 -4.04 -6.94
C PRO A 82 -7.11 -3.99 -5.76
N ASN A 83 -7.07 -4.98 -4.89
CA ASN A 83 -7.83 -5.05 -3.64
C ASN A 83 -7.31 -4.05 -2.58
N ILE A 84 -6.00 -3.80 -2.50
CA ILE A 84 -5.44 -2.79 -1.60
C ILE A 84 -5.91 -1.40 -2.05
N ARG A 85 -5.92 -1.11 -3.36
CA ARG A 85 -6.45 0.15 -3.90
C ARG A 85 -7.90 0.41 -3.47
N GLN A 86 -8.74 -0.63 -3.46
CA GLN A 86 -10.12 -0.54 -2.96
C GLN A 86 -10.18 -0.27 -1.45
N LEU A 87 -9.33 -0.91 -0.64
CA LEU A 87 -9.26 -0.65 0.81
C LEU A 87 -8.84 0.80 1.11
N VAL A 88 -7.85 1.33 0.38
CA VAL A 88 -7.42 2.74 0.50
C VAL A 88 -8.58 3.70 0.20
N ARG A 89 -9.34 3.47 -0.88
CA ARG A 89 -10.56 4.25 -1.18
C ARG A 89 -11.61 4.13 -0.08
N GLY A 90 -11.78 2.94 0.48
CA GLY A 90 -12.64 2.71 1.66
C GLY A 90 -12.27 3.61 2.83
N VAL A 91 -10.98 3.71 3.15
CA VAL A 91 -10.47 4.60 4.23
C VAL A 91 -10.71 6.07 3.90
N ILE A 92 -10.45 6.52 2.66
CA ILE A 92 -10.69 7.90 2.24
C ILE A 92 -12.17 8.27 2.38
N LEU A 93 -13.06 7.37 1.97
CA LEU A 93 -14.51 7.59 2.03
C LEU A 93 -15.05 7.51 3.46
N ALA A 94 -14.51 6.63 4.30
CA ALA A 94 -14.83 6.57 5.73
C ALA A 94 -14.45 7.88 6.44
N ARG A 95 -13.19 8.32 6.29
CA ARG A 95 -12.67 9.59 6.85
C ARG A 95 -13.35 10.85 6.30
N SER A 96 -14.05 10.75 5.18
CA SER A 96 -14.82 11.83 4.58
C SER A 96 -16.32 11.78 4.91
N GLY A 97 -16.79 10.79 5.69
CA GLY A 97 -18.22 10.56 5.92
C GLY A 97 -19.01 10.26 4.64
N ALA A 98 -18.33 9.77 3.59
CA ALA A 98 -18.78 9.71 2.21
C ALA A 98 -18.96 8.27 1.68
N LEU A 99 -18.98 7.28 2.58
CA LEU A 99 -19.12 5.86 2.25
C LEU A 99 -20.42 5.56 1.45
N PRO A 100 -20.34 4.94 0.26
CA PRO A 100 -21.48 4.72 -0.64
C PRO A 100 -22.32 3.49 -0.25
N PHE A 101 -22.68 3.36 1.03
CA PHE A 101 -23.42 2.23 1.60
C PHE A 101 -24.58 2.74 2.46
N ARG A 102 -25.73 2.06 2.45
CA ARG A 102 -26.94 2.53 3.14
C ARG A 102 -26.82 2.46 4.67
N ASN A 103 -26.04 1.52 5.18
CA ASN A 103 -25.78 1.30 6.60
C ASN A 103 -24.52 0.43 6.80
N LEU A 104 -24.12 0.26 8.06
CA LEU A 104 -22.96 -0.55 8.46
C LEU A 104 -23.09 -2.04 8.06
N GLU A 105 -24.31 -2.58 8.03
CA GLU A 105 -24.57 -3.96 7.61
C GLU A 105 -24.27 -4.14 6.12
N GLU A 106 -24.77 -3.26 5.25
CA GLU A 106 -24.49 -3.31 3.81
C GLU A 106 -22.99 -3.19 3.54
N TYR A 107 -22.32 -2.25 4.20
CA TYR A 107 -20.86 -2.10 4.14
C TYR A 107 -20.13 -3.37 4.57
N HIS A 108 -20.48 -3.96 5.72
CA HIS A 108 -19.82 -5.17 6.21
C HIS A 108 -20.08 -6.38 5.31
N LEU A 109 -21.34 -6.60 4.90
CA LEU A 109 -21.75 -7.76 4.10
C LEU A 109 -21.30 -7.68 2.64
N ARG A 110 -21.33 -6.48 2.02
CA ARG A 110 -21.06 -6.30 0.59
C ARG A 110 -19.68 -5.76 0.27
N PHE A 111 -19.00 -5.06 1.18
CA PHE A 111 -17.62 -4.62 0.98
C PHE A 111 -16.64 -5.45 1.81
N MET A 112 -16.69 -5.36 3.14
CA MET A 112 -15.64 -5.94 4.00
C MET A 112 -15.51 -7.46 3.84
N ARG A 113 -16.62 -8.20 3.74
CA ARG A 113 -16.57 -9.64 3.41
C ARG A 113 -15.90 -9.90 2.06
N GLY A 114 -16.21 -9.11 1.02
CA GLY A 114 -15.58 -9.22 -0.30
C GLY A 114 -14.07 -8.94 -0.29
N GLN A 115 -13.56 -8.23 0.73
CA GLN A 115 -12.13 -8.03 0.94
C GLN A 115 -11.44 -9.18 1.71
N ALA A 116 -12.15 -10.24 2.10
CA ALA A 116 -11.58 -11.45 2.68
C ALA A 116 -11.19 -12.51 1.61
N PRO A 117 -10.19 -13.38 1.84
CA PRO A 117 -9.81 -14.43 0.88
C PRO A 117 -10.83 -15.57 0.70
N TRP A 118 -11.76 -15.74 1.65
CA TRP A 118 -12.51 -16.99 1.87
C TRP A 118 -14.00 -16.92 1.50
N THR A 119 -14.45 -15.86 0.83
CA THR A 119 -15.88 -15.66 0.50
C THR A 119 -16.40 -16.67 -0.51
N ARG A 120 -17.61 -17.18 -0.26
CA ARG A 120 -18.27 -18.20 -1.09
C ARG A 120 -18.71 -17.62 -2.44
N ARG A 121 -18.69 -18.47 -3.48
CA ARG A 121 -19.26 -18.16 -4.80
C ARG A 121 -20.76 -17.83 -4.67
N GLY A 122 -21.22 -16.83 -5.43
CA GLY A 122 -22.64 -16.47 -5.54
C GLY A 122 -23.07 -15.17 -4.84
N GLN A 123 -22.21 -14.49 -4.08
CA GLN A 123 -22.53 -13.19 -3.48
C GLN A 123 -22.05 -12.01 -4.34
N VAL A 124 -22.86 -10.96 -4.44
CA VAL A 124 -22.57 -9.72 -5.19
C VAL A 124 -21.97 -8.67 -4.27
N PHE A 125 -20.64 -8.67 -4.21
CA PHE A 125 -19.85 -7.66 -3.51
C PHE A 125 -19.82 -6.33 -4.27
N ILE A 126 -19.63 -5.24 -3.55
CA ILE A 126 -19.37 -3.91 -4.09
C ILE A 126 -17.85 -3.73 -4.21
N SER A 127 -17.38 -3.13 -5.30
CA SER A 127 -15.99 -2.71 -5.49
C SER A 127 -15.88 -1.20 -5.50
N LEU A 128 -14.85 -0.63 -4.88
CA LEU A 128 -14.58 0.81 -4.90
C LEU A 128 -13.60 1.15 -6.04
N GLY A 129 -14.14 1.52 -7.21
CA GLY A 129 -13.35 1.98 -8.35
C GLY A 129 -12.95 3.45 -8.24
N PRO A 130 -12.15 3.96 -9.20
CA PRO A 130 -11.67 5.36 -9.20
C PRO A 130 -12.80 6.38 -9.10
N GLU A 131 -13.93 6.10 -9.76
CA GLU A 131 -15.15 6.92 -9.78
C GLU A 131 -15.76 7.15 -8.40
N THR A 132 -15.48 6.28 -7.41
CA THR A 132 -16.02 6.44 -6.05
C THR A 132 -15.42 7.59 -5.27
N LEU A 133 -14.20 8.04 -5.61
CA LEU A 133 -13.59 9.23 -4.97
C LEU A 133 -13.98 10.55 -5.64
N SER A 134 -14.70 10.53 -6.77
CA SER A 134 -15.25 11.73 -7.43
C SER A 134 -16.42 12.38 -6.66
N ASN A 135 -16.69 11.92 -5.44
CA ASN A 135 -17.70 12.48 -4.54
C ASN A 135 -17.20 13.85 -3.99
N PRO A 136 -17.96 14.95 -4.13
CA PRO A 136 -17.53 16.29 -3.70
C PRO A 136 -17.28 16.41 -2.19
N ASN A 137 -17.70 15.44 -1.38
CA ASN A 137 -17.46 15.42 0.06
C ASN A 137 -16.03 14.94 0.46
N VAL A 138 -15.23 14.44 -0.48
CA VAL A 138 -13.86 13.96 -0.19
C VAL A 138 -12.93 15.13 0.13
N SER A 139 -12.57 15.28 1.40
CA SER A 139 -11.75 16.42 1.86
C SER A 139 -10.25 16.19 1.64
N VAL A 140 -9.52 17.29 1.36
CA VAL A 140 -8.04 17.29 1.31
C VAL A 140 -7.43 16.78 2.61
N THR A 141 -8.07 17.04 3.76
CA THR A 141 -7.63 16.53 5.08
C THR A 141 -7.75 15.01 5.19
N ALA A 142 -8.85 14.41 4.71
CA ALA A 142 -9.02 12.96 4.68
C ALA A 142 -8.01 12.28 3.73
N LEU A 143 -7.78 12.88 2.56
CA LEU A 143 -6.74 12.44 1.61
C LEU A 143 -5.35 12.51 2.23
N ARG A 144 -4.96 13.66 2.81
CA ARG A 144 -3.66 13.86 3.46
C ARG A 144 -3.44 12.89 4.64
N SER A 145 -4.47 12.68 5.45
CA SER A 145 -4.47 11.70 6.55
C SER A 145 -4.28 10.27 6.03
N THR A 146 -4.89 9.91 4.88
CA THR A 146 -4.72 8.59 4.27
C THR A 146 -3.31 8.40 3.70
N VAL A 147 -2.72 9.45 3.09
CA VAL A 147 -1.32 9.44 2.63
C VAL A 147 -0.35 9.25 3.81
N ALA A 148 -0.58 9.93 4.94
CA ALA A 148 0.19 9.73 6.17
C ALA A 148 0.04 8.30 6.74
N ALA A 149 -1.19 7.77 6.75
CA ALA A 149 -1.46 6.40 7.17
C ALA A 149 -0.79 5.37 6.23
N ALA A 150 -0.75 5.62 4.92
CA ALA A 150 -0.09 4.72 3.97
C ALA A 150 1.38 4.49 4.29
N TYR A 151 2.11 5.55 4.67
CA TYR A 151 3.49 5.44 5.15
C TYR A 151 3.61 4.63 6.44
N GLN A 152 2.72 4.86 7.41
CA GLN A 152 2.71 4.10 8.67
C GLN A 152 2.39 2.61 8.45
N LEU A 153 1.37 2.29 7.64
CA LEU A 153 0.98 0.92 7.33
C LEU A 153 2.03 0.20 6.46
N SER A 154 2.75 0.92 5.59
CA SER A 154 3.92 0.41 4.86
C SER A 154 5.00 -0.04 5.84
N ALA A 155 5.45 0.86 6.74
CA ALA A 155 6.43 0.55 7.78
C ALA A 155 5.99 -0.57 8.74
N LEU A 156 4.72 -0.56 9.18
CA LEU A 156 4.15 -1.60 10.06
C LEU A 156 4.06 -2.96 9.36
N SER A 157 3.72 -3.01 8.07
CA SER A 157 3.65 -4.27 7.32
C SER A 157 5.03 -4.92 7.18
N GLN A 158 6.08 -4.12 6.91
CA GLN A 158 7.47 -4.58 6.91
C GLN A 158 7.97 -5.03 8.29
N ALA A 159 7.69 -4.26 9.35
CA ALA A 159 8.04 -4.67 10.72
C ALA A 159 7.33 -5.97 11.15
N CYS A 160 6.07 -6.15 10.74
CA CYS A 160 5.31 -7.38 10.98
C CYS A 160 5.91 -8.59 10.24
N LEU A 161 6.32 -8.42 8.98
CA LEU A 161 6.99 -9.47 8.20
C LEU A 161 8.36 -9.82 8.76
N ALA A 162 9.17 -8.82 9.14
CA ALA A 162 10.45 -9.05 9.81
C ALA A 162 10.27 -9.83 11.13
N SER A 163 9.26 -9.47 11.94
CA SER A 163 8.89 -10.19 13.16
C SER A 163 8.37 -11.62 12.89
N ALA A 164 7.65 -11.85 11.80
CA ALA A 164 7.21 -13.18 11.38
C ALA A 164 8.42 -14.04 10.95
N LEU A 165 9.27 -13.55 10.05
CA LEU A 165 10.47 -14.24 9.59
C LEU A 165 11.47 -14.51 10.72
N ALA A 166 11.63 -13.58 11.67
CA ALA A 166 12.47 -13.80 12.85
C ALA A 166 11.98 -15.00 13.69
N ARG A 167 10.67 -15.12 13.90
CA ARG A 167 10.07 -16.27 14.61
C ARG A 167 10.17 -17.58 13.81
N LEU A 168 10.08 -17.52 12.48
CA LEU A 168 10.26 -18.70 11.61
C LEU A 168 11.72 -19.18 11.53
N ARG A 169 12.69 -18.29 11.83
CA ARG A 169 14.13 -18.59 11.91
C ARG A 169 14.61 -19.01 13.30
N ASP A 170 13.77 -18.89 14.33
CA ASP A 170 14.09 -19.29 15.69
C ASP A 170 14.23 -20.83 15.77
N PRO A 171 15.37 -21.39 16.23
CA PRO A 171 15.53 -22.84 16.36
C PRO A 171 14.56 -23.53 17.34
N SER A 172 13.85 -22.77 18.18
CA SER A 172 12.75 -23.28 19.01
C SER A 172 11.44 -23.46 18.22
N PHE A 173 11.26 -22.75 17.10
CA PHE A 173 10.09 -22.87 16.24
C PHE A 173 10.15 -24.19 15.44
N LYS A 174 9.24 -25.10 15.77
CA LYS A 174 9.15 -26.45 15.20
C LYS A 174 7.84 -26.60 14.44
N PRO A 175 7.75 -26.14 13.18
CA PRO A 175 6.56 -26.33 12.38
C PRO A 175 6.36 -27.82 12.10
N MET A 176 5.10 -28.25 12.12
CA MET A 176 4.68 -29.64 11.95
C MET A 176 3.77 -29.72 10.71
N HIS A 177 3.96 -30.74 9.88
CA HIS A 177 2.95 -31.10 8.89
C HIS A 177 1.72 -31.64 9.63
N ALA A 178 0.53 -31.26 9.18
CA ALA A 178 -0.70 -31.94 9.59
C ALA A 178 -0.61 -33.43 9.20
N LEU A 179 -1.17 -34.30 10.05
CA LEU A 179 -1.36 -35.71 9.72
C LEU A 179 -2.15 -35.87 8.41
N ASP A 180 -1.78 -36.88 7.62
CA ASP A 180 -2.54 -37.35 6.45
C ASP A 180 -2.90 -38.84 6.67
N PRO A 181 -4.18 -39.25 6.64
CA PRO A 181 -5.37 -38.43 6.42
C PRO A 181 -5.54 -37.34 7.48
N MET A 182 -5.91 -36.14 7.02
CA MET A 182 -6.28 -35.01 7.87
C MET A 182 -7.26 -35.49 8.95
N PRO A 183 -6.93 -35.37 10.26
CA PRO A 183 -7.83 -35.83 11.31
C PRO A 183 -9.14 -35.04 11.20
N LEU A 184 -10.22 -35.74 10.84
CA LEU A 184 -11.56 -35.16 10.77
C LEU A 184 -11.83 -34.40 12.05
N TYR A 185 -12.17 -33.12 11.96
CA TYR A 185 -12.42 -32.27 13.12
C TYR A 185 -13.46 -32.96 14.02
N THR A 186 -13.02 -33.48 15.16
CA THR A 186 -13.87 -34.27 16.08
C THR A 186 -14.92 -33.44 16.82
N TYR A 187 -15.03 -32.16 16.43
CA TYR A 187 -15.94 -31.13 16.92
C TYR A 187 -16.61 -30.51 15.69
N GLU A 188 -17.86 -30.85 15.43
CA GLU A 188 -18.65 -30.20 14.38
C GLU A 188 -19.05 -28.79 14.81
N TYR A 189 -19.13 -27.86 13.85
CA TYR A 189 -19.60 -26.50 14.12
C TYR A 189 -21.13 -26.47 14.02
N GLY A 190 -21.81 -26.67 15.16
CA GLY A 190 -23.27 -26.66 15.25
C GLY A 190 -23.78 -26.43 16.68
N PRO A 191 -25.00 -25.91 16.86
CA PRO A 191 -25.57 -25.60 18.17
C PRO A 191 -26.25 -26.83 18.82
N ASP A 192 -25.65 -28.02 18.73
CA ASP A 192 -26.23 -29.23 19.32
C ASP A 192 -25.74 -29.43 20.76
N GLU A 193 -26.59 -29.02 21.72
CA GLU A 193 -26.33 -29.04 23.16
C GLU A 193 -26.04 -30.45 23.73
N LYS A 194 -26.30 -31.51 22.95
CA LYS A 194 -26.27 -32.91 23.43
C LYS A 194 -24.87 -33.51 23.49
N VAL A 195 -23.84 -32.83 22.97
CA VAL A 195 -22.46 -33.32 23.00
C VAL A 195 -21.56 -32.37 23.79
N LYS A 196 -21.44 -32.60 25.10
CA LYS A 196 -20.44 -31.96 25.98
C LYS A 196 -19.00 -32.45 25.67
N LYS A 197 -18.52 -32.19 24.45
CA LYS A 197 -17.09 -32.24 24.13
C LYS A 197 -16.45 -30.93 24.57
N VAL A 198 -15.32 -31.02 25.27
CA VAL A 198 -14.59 -29.85 25.76
C VAL A 198 -14.14 -29.00 24.57
N PHE A 199 -14.58 -27.75 24.50
CA PHE A 199 -14.13 -26.81 23.48
C PHE A 199 -12.67 -26.44 23.74
N VAL A 200 -11.76 -27.00 22.93
CA VAL A 200 -10.37 -26.56 22.87
C VAL A 200 -10.26 -25.50 21.77
N PRO A 201 -9.93 -24.23 22.08
CA PRO A 201 -9.70 -23.18 21.09
C PRO A 201 -8.59 -23.55 20.09
N ALA A 202 -8.56 -22.90 18.92
CA ALA A 202 -7.62 -23.26 17.85
C ALA A 202 -6.13 -23.11 18.24
N TRP A 203 -5.83 -22.20 19.18
CA TRP A 203 -4.48 -21.93 19.70
C TRP A 203 -4.06 -22.83 20.86
N ASP A 204 -5.01 -23.52 21.52
CA ASP A 204 -4.76 -24.46 22.63
C ASP A 204 -4.73 -25.93 22.16
N ARG A 205 -4.74 -26.17 20.84
CA ARG A 205 -4.74 -27.52 20.26
C ARG A 205 -3.32 -28.01 20.01
N GLU A 206 -2.93 -29.04 20.76
CA GLU A 206 -1.78 -29.88 20.38
C GLU A 206 -2.14 -30.72 19.14
N PHE A 207 -1.28 -30.68 18.13
CA PHE A 207 -1.41 -31.48 16.91
C PHE A 207 -0.28 -32.50 16.84
N VAL A 208 -0.62 -33.79 16.78
CA VAL A 208 0.31 -34.82 16.33
C VAL A 208 0.59 -34.61 14.85
N GLY A 209 1.86 -34.66 14.46
CA GLY A 209 2.31 -34.38 13.09
C GLY A 209 3.77 -34.76 12.90
N THR A 210 4.28 -34.62 11.68
CA THR A 210 5.70 -34.85 11.37
C THR A 210 6.45 -33.51 11.31
N PRO A 211 7.65 -33.37 11.89
CA PRO A 211 8.41 -32.13 11.83
C PRO A 211 8.71 -31.72 10.38
N VAL A 212 8.39 -30.47 10.02
CA VAL A 212 8.75 -29.89 8.74
C VAL A 212 10.25 -29.59 8.74
N LYS A 213 10.96 -29.94 7.68
CA LYS A 213 12.33 -29.45 7.48
C LYS A 213 12.30 -27.96 7.17
N VAL A 214 12.54 -27.13 8.19
CA VAL A 214 12.72 -25.68 8.01
C VAL A 214 13.92 -25.43 7.10
N VAL A 215 13.74 -24.53 6.14
CA VAL A 215 14.78 -23.90 5.33
C VAL A 215 14.63 -22.39 5.48
N ASP A 216 15.72 -21.62 5.33
CA ASP A 216 15.59 -20.16 5.35
C ASP A 216 14.78 -19.71 4.12
N ALA A 217 13.67 -19.01 4.37
CA ALA A 217 12.81 -18.47 3.32
C ALA A 217 13.42 -17.25 2.60
N GLY A 218 14.50 -16.66 3.15
CA GLY A 218 15.15 -15.49 2.59
C GLY A 218 14.43 -14.19 2.93
N GLN A 219 14.37 -13.25 1.99
CA GLN A 219 13.62 -12.00 2.16
C GLN A 219 12.15 -12.19 1.79
N PRO A 220 11.21 -11.36 2.32
CA PRO A 220 9.81 -11.41 1.92
C PRO A 220 9.66 -11.31 0.39
N SER A 221 8.80 -12.15 -0.19
CA SER A 221 8.35 -11.93 -1.57
C SER A 221 7.33 -10.79 -1.62
N TRP A 222 7.23 -10.10 -2.76
CA TRP A 222 6.20 -9.08 -2.99
C TRP A 222 4.76 -9.58 -2.70
N VAL A 223 4.51 -10.88 -2.89
CA VAL A 223 3.21 -11.50 -2.56
C VAL A 223 2.96 -11.52 -1.05
N GLU A 224 3.99 -11.67 -0.23
CA GLU A 224 3.91 -11.61 1.23
C GLU A 224 3.83 -10.17 1.73
N GLU A 225 4.58 -9.25 1.13
CA GLU A 225 4.46 -7.80 1.35
C GLU A 225 3.03 -7.32 1.10
N MET A 226 2.45 -7.64 -0.06
CA MET A 226 1.07 -7.27 -0.38
C MET A 226 0.04 -7.98 0.51
N ARG A 227 0.33 -9.17 1.05
CA ARG A 227 -0.55 -9.84 2.04
C ARG A 227 -0.52 -9.11 3.39
N ALA A 228 0.65 -8.76 3.89
CA ALA A 228 0.81 -8.01 5.14
C ALA A 228 0.21 -6.60 5.02
N LEU A 229 0.50 -5.90 3.91
CA LEU A 229 -0.04 -4.56 3.64
C LEU A 229 -1.57 -4.58 3.48
N ARG A 230 -2.16 -5.58 2.79
CA ARG A 230 -3.62 -5.79 2.75
C ARG A 230 -4.21 -5.97 4.15
N ALA A 231 -3.56 -6.76 5.02
CA ALA A 231 -4.03 -6.97 6.39
C ALA A 231 -4.00 -5.66 7.20
N MET A 232 -2.91 -4.88 7.09
CA MET A 232 -2.79 -3.57 7.74
C MET A 232 -3.87 -2.59 7.25
N TRP A 233 -4.13 -2.51 5.95
CA TRP A 233 -5.23 -1.69 5.41
C TRP A 233 -6.63 -2.16 5.82
N PHE A 234 -6.84 -3.47 5.93
CA PHE A 234 -8.12 -4.02 6.41
C PHE A 234 -8.35 -3.71 7.90
N ILE A 235 -7.30 -3.79 8.72
CA ILE A 235 -7.34 -3.41 10.15
C ILE A 235 -7.59 -1.91 10.31
N GLN A 236 -6.87 -1.07 9.55
CA GLN A 236 -7.08 0.39 9.54
C GLN A 236 -8.54 0.72 9.21
N LEU A 237 -9.05 0.17 8.11
CA LEU A 237 -10.41 0.38 7.65
C LEU A 237 -11.49 -0.13 8.63
N ALA A 238 -11.21 -1.19 9.38
CA ALA A 238 -12.12 -1.71 10.41
C ALA A 238 -12.10 -0.88 11.72
N GLY A 239 -11.26 0.15 11.80
CA GLY A 239 -11.15 1.09 12.92
C GLY A 239 -11.43 2.55 12.55
N GLU A 240 -12.03 2.81 11.37
CA GLU A 240 -12.62 4.10 10.98
C GLU A 240 -14.09 4.21 11.41
#